data_AF-A0A975GXV1-F1
#
_entry.id   AF-A0A975GXV1-F1
#
_cell.length_a   1.000
_cell.length_b   1.000
_cell.length_c   1.000
_cell.angle_alpha   90.00
_cell.angle_beta   90.00
_cell.angle_gamma   90.00
#
_symmetry.space_group_name_H-M   'P 1'
#
loop_
_entity.id
_entity.type
_entity.pdbx_description
1 polymer ?
#
loop_
_entity_poly.entity_id
_entity_poly.type
_entity_poly.pdbx_seq_one_letter_code
_entity_poly.pdbx_strand_id
1 'polypeptide(L)'
;MKQSVTVKVYDQVGLDEQTQKILDVTVVHMTAMTISLIVVSKGEAPEGIALNPVEDCFCGVQAFTQKSFSDETGEELENTLARRFANYFKMCELEMKVEVQVA
;
A
#
# COMPACT_ATOMS: atom_id res chain seq x y z
N MET A 1 10.76 5.37 16.70
CA MET A 1 9.29 5.24 16.51
C MET A 1 9.07 4.19 15.45
N LYS A 2 8.00 3.37 15.54
CA LYS A 2 7.63 2.51 14.40
C LYS A 2 7.03 3.41 13.32
N GLN A 3 7.53 3.33 12.10
CA GLN A 3 6.93 3.99 10.95
C GLN A 3 5.88 3.08 10.33
N SER A 4 4.88 3.72 9.73
CA SER A 4 3.73 3.09 9.14
C SER A 4 3.48 3.63 7.75
N VAL A 5 3.01 2.75 6.87
CA VAL A 5 2.52 3.09 5.54
C VAL A 5 1.07 2.65 5.48
N THR A 6 0.17 3.60 5.26
CA THR A 6 -1.26 3.34 5.12
C THR A 6 -1.64 3.50 3.66
N VAL A 7 -2.31 2.49 3.10
CA VAL A 7 -2.90 2.53 1.76
C VAL A 7 -4.40 2.34 1.90
N LYS A 8 -5.18 3.27 1.36
CA LYS A 8 -6.63 3.20 1.28
C LYS A 8 -7.08 3.29 -0.16
N VAL A 9 -7.95 2.38 -0.58
CA VAL A 9 -8.56 2.35 -1.91
C VAL A 9 -10.04 2.61 -1.74
N TYR A 10 -10.57 3.50 -2.57
CA TYR A 10 -11.97 3.89 -2.61
C TYR A 10 -12.53 3.58 -3.99
N ASP A 11 -13.54 2.72 -4.01
CA ASP A 11 -14.31 2.43 -5.22
C ASP A 11 -15.17 3.64 -5.62
N GLN A 12 -15.25 3.91 -6.93
CA GLN A 12 -16.04 4.99 -7.51
C GLN A 12 -17.21 4.48 -8.37
N VAL A 13 -17.29 3.17 -8.63
CA VAL A 13 -18.23 2.58 -9.62
C VAL A 13 -19.19 1.54 -9.05
N GLY A 14 -19.02 1.15 -7.78
CA GLY A 14 -19.93 0.22 -7.09
C GLY A 14 -19.66 -1.24 -7.42
N LEU A 15 -18.40 -1.66 -7.30
CA LEU A 15 -17.97 -3.04 -7.47
C LEU A 15 -18.57 -3.96 -6.39
N ASP A 16 -18.74 -5.23 -6.76
CA ASP A 16 -19.29 -6.25 -5.86
C ASP A 16 -18.29 -6.75 -4.80
N GLU A 17 -18.83 -7.46 -3.79
CA GLU A 17 -18.04 -8.04 -2.71
C GLU A 17 -17.00 -9.08 -3.18
N GLN A 18 -17.27 -9.78 -4.28
CA GLN A 18 -16.34 -10.77 -4.80
C GLN A 18 -15.08 -10.08 -5.35
N THR A 19 -15.28 -8.98 -6.07
CA THR A 19 -14.23 -8.14 -6.62
C THR A 19 -13.45 -7.45 -5.50
N GLN A 20 -14.15 -6.96 -4.46
CA GLN A 20 -13.52 -6.42 -3.26
C GLN A 20 -12.55 -7.42 -2.62
N LYS A 21 -12.97 -8.68 -2.42
CA LYS A 21 -12.11 -9.72 -1.82
C LYS A 21 -10.85 -10.01 -2.66
N ILE A 22 -10.96 -9.97 -3.98
CA ILE A 22 -9.80 -10.15 -4.89
C ILE A 22 -8.84 -8.96 -4.77
N LEU A 23 -9.41 -7.74 -4.69
CA LEU A 23 -8.64 -6.51 -4.56
C LEU A 23 -7.97 -6.39 -3.19
N ASP A 24 -8.59 -6.83 -2.10
CA ASP A 24 -7.98 -6.84 -0.76
C ASP A 24 -6.65 -7.58 -0.76
N VAL A 25 -6.63 -8.79 -1.32
CA VAL A 25 -5.42 -9.59 -1.45
C VAL A 25 -4.38 -8.85 -2.29
N THR A 26 -4.81 -8.24 -3.39
CA THR A 26 -3.91 -7.48 -4.28
C THR A 26 -3.29 -6.28 -3.57
N VAL A 27 -4.09 -5.49 -2.87
CA VAL A 27 -3.65 -4.29 -2.14
C VAL A 27 -2.66 -4.66 -1.04
N VAL A 28 -2.95 -5.72 -0.27
CA VAL A 28 -2.06 -6.24 0.77
C VAL A 28 -0.70 -6.65 0.19
N HIS A 29 -0.70 -7.48 -0.86
CA HIS A 29 0.53 -8.01 -1.45
C HIS A 29 1.34 -6.93 -2.16
N MET A 30 0.70 -6.05 -2.93
CA MET A 30 1.38 -4.93 -3.60
C MET A 30 2.03 -3.99 -2.60
N THR A 31 1.36 -3.71 -1.49
CA THR A 31 1.91 -2.86 -0.41
C THR A 31 3.12 -3.53 0.22
N ALA A 32 2.98 -4.77 0.68
CA ALA A 32 4.07 -5.51 1.34
C ALA A 32 5.31 -5.67 0.43
N MET A 33 5.11 -6.02 -0.84
CA MET A 33 6.22 -6.18 -1.80
C MET A 33 6.90 -4.85 -2.10
N THR A 34 6.14 -3.77 -2.28
CA THR A 34 6.71 -2.45 -2.60
C THR A 34 7.55 -1.94 -1.43
N ILE A 35 7.04 -2.07 -0.20
CA ILE A 35 7.80 -1.72 1.01
C ILE A 35 9.09 -2.54 1.08
N SER A 36 8.99 -3.87 0.94
CA SER A 36 10.16 -4.74 1.02
C SER A 36 11.22 -4.39 -0.03
N LEU A 37 10.82 -4.16 -1.27
CA LEU A 37 11.75 -3.86 -2.37
C LEU A 37 12.50 -2.53 -2.16
N ILE A 38 11.78 -1.48 -1.77
CA ILE A 38 12.38 -0.14 -1.61
C ILE A 38 13.28 -0.09 -0.37
N VAL A 39 12.83 -0.64 0.75
CA VAL A 39 13.63 -0.68 1.99
C VAL A 39 14.91 -1.50 1.76
N VAL A 40 14.81 -2.67 1.13
CA VAL A 40 15.98 -3.50 0.82
C VAL A 40 16.94 -2.81 -0.14
N SER A 41 16.44 -2.15 -1.20
CA SER A 41 17.30 -1.51 -2.19
C SER A 41 18.12 -0.35 -1.62
N LYS A 42 17.63 0.29 -0.56
CA LYS A 42 18.33 1.33 0.20
C LYS A 42 19.32 0.78 1.24
N GLY A 43 19.47 -0.55 1.32
CA GLY A 43 20.33 -1.21 2.31
C GLY A 43 19.75 -1.16 3.73
N GLU A 44 18.48 -0.80 3.88
CA GLU A 44 17.76 -0.84 5.13
C GLU A 44 17.23 -2.27 5.34
N ALA A 45 17.44 -2.86 6.52
CA ALA A 45 17.03 -4.23 6.77
C ALA A 45 15.50 -4.30 6.98
N PRO A 46 14.74 -5.02 6.14
CA PRO A 46 13.32 -5.25 6.39
C PRO A 46 13.19 -6.31 7.49
N GLU A 47 13.36 -5.93 8.75
CA GLU A 47 13.23 -6.87 9.88
C GLU A 47 11.77 -7.21 10.20
N GLY A 48 10.93 -7.40 9.18
CA GLY A 48 9.52 -7.73 9.30
C GLY A 48 8.59 -6.54 9.06
N ILE A 49 7.45 -6.85 8.43
CA ILE A 49 6.34 -5.95 8.18
C ILE A 49 5.10 -6.57 8.81
N ALA A 50 4.45 -5.85 9.73
CA ALA A 50 3.14 -6.23 10.23
C ALA A 50 2.06 -5.53 9.38
N LEU A 51 1.01 -6.25 8.99
CA LEU A 51 -0.04 -5.76 8.11
C LEU A 51 -1.38 -5.85 8.84
N ASN A 52 -2.07 -4.73 8.95
CA ASN A 52 -3.40 -4.63 9.53
C ASN A 52 -4.40 -4.15 8.47
N PRO A 53 -5.60 -4.73 8.36
CA PRO A 53 -6.64 -4.19 7.49
C PRO A 53 -7.12 -2.82 7.97
N VAL A 54 -7.63 -2.01 7.05
CA VAL A 54 -8.26 -0.71 7.33
C VAL A 54 -9.71 -0.79 6.86
N GLU A 55 -10.66 -0.60 7.79
CA GLU A 55 -12.08 -0.87 7.56
C GLU A 55 -12.89 0.36 7.07
N ASP A 56 -12.32 1.57 7.09
CA ASP A 56 -13.02 2.81 6.72
C ASP A 56 -12.96 3.17 5.21
N CYS A 57 -12.67 2.18 4.38
CA CYS A 57 -12.55 2.33 2.92
C CYS A 57 -12.96 1.03 2.21
N PHE A 58 -12.89 1.01 0.88
CA PHE A 58 -13.28 -0.16 0.09
C PHE A 58 -12.27 -1.31 0.29
N CYS A 59 -10.97 -1.03 0.11
CA CYS A 59 -9.88 -1.95 0.44
C CYS A 59 -8.76 -1.14 1.10
N GLY A 60 -8.24 -1.58 2.25
CA GLY A 60 -7.18 -0.82 2.91
C GLY A 60 -6.26 -1.67 3.77
N VAL A 61 -5.01 -1.25 3.85
CA VAL A 61 -3.97 -1.90 4.65
C VAL A 61 -3.06 -0.86 5.29
N GLN A 62 -2.73 -1.09 6.56
CA GLN A 62 -1.68 -0.38 7.27
C GLN A 62 -0.52 -1.33 7.52
N ALA A 63 0.64 -0.97 6.99
CA ALA A 63 1.88 -1.71 7.12
C ALA A 63 2.80 -1.03 8.14
N PHE A 64 3.26 -1.76 9.15
CA PHE A 64 4.23 -1.28 10.13
C PHE A 64 5.57 -1.94 9.90
N THR A 65 6.61 -1.13 9.70
CA THR A 65 7.99 -1.63 9.62
C THR A 65 8.56 -1.79 11.03
N GLN A 66 9.28 -2.89 11.26
CA GLN A 66 9.93 -3.12 12.56
C GLN A 66 11.04 -2.10 12.84
N LYS A 67 11.76 -1.69 11.79
CA LYS A 67 12.78 -0.62 11.83
C LYS A 67 12.28 0.62 11.12
N SER A 68 12.71 1.77 11.63
CA SER A 68 12.55 3.03 10.92
C SER A 68 13.42 3.06 9.67
N PHE A 69 12.90 3.68 8.63
CA PHE A 69 13.56 4.05 7.39
C PHE A 69 13.74 5.57 7.31
N SER A 70 14.63 6.02 6.44
CA SER A 70 14.86 7.46 6.24
C SER A 70 13.63 8.18 5.66
N ASP A 71 13.53 9.50 5.86
CA ASP A 71 12.46 10.31 5.27
C ASP A 71 12.48 10.22 3.73
N GLU A 72 13.67 10.13 3.12
CA GLU A 72 13.83 9.90 1.67
C GLU A 72 13.19 8.57 1.24
N THR A 73 13.43 7.48 2.00
CA THR A 73 12.78 6.19 1.75
C THR A 73 11.26 6.32 1.91
N GLY A 74 10.79 7.08 2.91
CA GLY A 74 9.37 7.34 3.14
C GLY A 74 8.70 8.04 1.96
N GLU A 75 9.29 9.13 1.45
CA GLU A 75 8.80 9.86 0.28
C GLU A 75 8.82 8.96 -0.97
N GLU A 76 9.84 8.15 -1.15
CA GLU A 76 9.93 7.21 -2.28
C GLU A 76 8.84 6.13 -2.21
N LEU A 77 8.56 5.61 -1.01
CA LEU A 77 7.48 4.66 -0.76
C LEU A 77 6.12 5.25 -1.12
N GLU A 78 5.81 6.44 -0.61
CA GLU A 78 4.54 7.13 -0.85
C GLU A 78 4.30 7.31 -2.35
N ASN A 79 5.28 7.90 -3.04
CA ASN A 79 5.21 8.15 -4.48
C ASN A 79 5.12 6.85 -5.30
N THR A 80 5.89 5.82 -4.93
CA THR A 80 5.92 4.57 -5.69
C THR A 80 4.63 3.78 -5.52
N LEU A 81 4.09 3.71 -4.30
CA LEU A 81 2.81 3.05 -4.03
C LEU A 81 1.67 3.75 -4.77
N ALA A 82 1.56 5.08 -4.65
CA ALA A 82 0.52 5.85 -5.32
C ALA A 82 0.56 5.61 -6.85
N ARG A 83 1.74 5.68 -7.46
CA ARG A 83 1.93 5.42 -8.89
C ARG A 83 1.63 3.97 -9.28
N ARG A 84 2.08 2.99 -8.49
CA ARG A 84 1.85 1.55 -8.76
C ARG A 84 0.38 1.22 -8.77
N PHE A 85 -0.36 1.67 -7.76
CA PHE A 85 -1.80 1.44 -7.69
C PHE A 85 -2.56 2.18 -8.78
N ALA A 86 -2.25 3.46 -9.01
CA ALA A 86 -2.87 4.21 -10.11
C ALA A 86 -2.68 3.52 -11.47
N ASN A 87 -1.48 3.01 -11.74
CA ASN A 87 -1.20 2.27 -12.98
C ASN A 87 -1.92 0.93 -13.03
N TYR A 88 -1.92 0.16 -11.94
CA TYR A 88 -2.62 -1.12 -11.85
C TYR A 88 -4.12 -0.95 -12.14
N PHE A 89 -4.78 -0.02 -11.46
CA PHE A 89 -6.21 0.21 -11.66
C PHE A 89 -6.52 0.73 -13.06
N LYS A 90 -5.68 1.61 -13.62
CA LYS A 90 -5.82 2.04 -15.02
C LYS A 90 -5.70 0.88 -16.01
N MET A 91 -4.76 -0.05 -15.79
CA MET A 91 -4.57 -1.22 -16.65
C MET A 91 -5.74 -2.22 -16.53
N CYS A 92 -6.34 -2.32 -15.35
CA CYS A 92 -7.51 -3.14 -15.11
C CYS A 92 -8.84 -2.46 -15.52
N GLU A 93 -8.79 -1.24 -16.06
CA GLU A 93 -9.96 -0.42 -16.39
C GLU A 93 -10.89 -0.21 -15.18
N LEU A 94 -10.31 -0.09 -13.98
CA LEU A 94 -11.02 0.16 -12.72
C LEU A 94 -10.92 1.62 -12.32
N GLU A 95 -12.06 2.27 -12.10
CA GLU A 95 -12.12 3.63 -11.57
C GLU A 95 -12.00 3.61 -10.04
N MET A 96 -10.78 3.78 -9.56
CA MET A 96 -10.41 3.73 -8.15
C MET A 96 -9.68 5.00 -7.72
N LYS A 97 -9.99 5.49 -6.52
CA LYS A 97 -9.17 6.50 -5.84
C LYS A 97 -8.26 5.82 -4.83
N VAL A 98 -7.00 6.24 -4.76
CA VAL A 98 -6.00 5.68 -3.85
C VAL A 98 -5.41 6.80 -3.01
N GLU A 99 -5.36 6.58 -1.71
CA GLU A 99 -4.67 7.45 -0.75
C GLU A 99 -3.54 6.67 -0.11
N VAL A 100 -2.34 7.25 -0.11
CA VAL A 100 -1.16 6.67 0.53
C VAL A 100 -0.65 7.69 1.55
N GLN A 101 -0.33 7.22 2.75
CA GLN A 101 0.22 8.04 3.81
C GLN A 101 1.37 7.31 4.49
N VAL A 102 2.49 8.00 4.68
CA VAL A 102 3.63 7.52 5.46
C VAL A 102 3.75 8.36 6.74
N ALA A 103 3.87 7.71 7.90
CA ALA A 103 3.90 8.36 9.21
C ALA A 103 4.82 7.63 10.21
#